data_AF-A0A1S1HEL7-F1
#
_entry.id   AF-A0A1S1HEL7-F1
#
_cell.length_a   1.000
_cell.length_b   1.000
_cell.length_c   1.000
_cell.angle_alpha   90.00
_cell.angle_beta   90.00
_cell.angle_gamma   90.00
#
_symmetry.space_group_name_H-M   'P 1'
#
loop_
_entity.id
_entity.type
_entity.pdbx_description
1 polymer ?
#
loop_
_entity_poly.entity_id
_entity_poly.type
_entity_poly.pdbx_seq_one_letter_code
_entity_poly.pdbx_strand_id
1 'polypeptide(L)'
;MQLPSVASQPNAHGVYPDEAAEFFILPYERKGWLGMPIARIRLLHLPEGWLQSAEAMTPSGSGFGYGLCERHSGGFHDGREVALEIAVHRVERFAQRHDDAVGRKILAWARSLSGHAITDRRIAA
;
A
#
# COMPACT_ATOMS: atom_id res chain seq x y z
N MET A 1 -11.07 -16.84 -8.07
CA MET A 1 -12.16 -16.51 -7.13
C MET A 1 -12.39 -15.02 -7.22
N GLN A 2 -13.61 -14.56 -7.52
CA GLN A 2 -13.93 -13.14 -7.70
C GLN A 2 -14.32 -12.57 -6.33
N LEU A 3 -13.52 -11.66 -5.79
CA LEU A 3 -13.84 -10.97 -4.54
C LEU A 3 -15.07 -10.07 -4.78
N PRO A 4 -16.05 -10.04 -3.86
CA PRO A 4 -17.22 -9.19 -4.00
C PRO A 4 -16.78 -7.71 -4.07
N SER A 5 -17.13 -7.01 -5.14
CA SER A 5 -16.94 -5.56 -5.25
C SER A 5 -17.87 -4.88 -4.23
N VAL A 6 -17.31 -4.18 -3.24
CA VAL A 6 -18.12 -3.36 -2.34
C VAL A 6 -18.41 -2.05 -3.05
N ALA A 7 -19.68 -1.67 -3.15
CA ALA A 7 -20.07 -0.36 -3.66
C ALA A 7 -19.72 0.72 -2.62
N SER A 8 -18.43 1.07 -2.54
CA SER A 8 -17.95 2.16 -1.69
C SER A 8 -17.95 3.45 -2.49
N GLN A 9 -18.70 4.46 -2.03
CA GLN A 9 -18.68 5.81 -2.62
C GLN A 9 -17.55 6.63 -1.99
N PRO A 10 -16.84 7.46 -2.78
CA PRO A 10 -15.86 8.37 -2.21
C PRO A 10 -16.54 9.50 -1.43
N ASN A 11 -15.85 10.05 -0.43
CA ASN A 11 -16.30 11.26 0.25
C ASN A 11 -16.18 12.51 -0.65
N ALA A 12 -16.58 13.69 -0.15
CA ALA A 12 -16.53 14.96 -0.88
C ALA A 12 -15.12 15.36 -1.38
N HIS A 13 -14.06 14.70 -0.90
CA HIS A 13 -12.67 14.93 -1.31
C HIS A 13 -12.14 13.83 -2.25
N GLY A 14 -12.99 12.92 -2.73
CA GLY A 14 -12.59 11.83 -3.62
C GLY A 14 -11.84 10.70 -2.92
N VAL A 15 -11.94 10.60 -1.58
CA VAL A 15 -11.29 9.55 -0.79
C VAL A 15 -12.32 8.46 -0.48
N TYR A 16 -12.00 7.24 -0.87
CA TYR A 16 -12.78 6.04 -0.57
C TYR A 16 -12.54 5.61 0.87
N PRO A 17 -13.57 5.05 1.52
CA PRO A 17 -13.48 4.65 2.90
C PRO A 17 -12.78 3.28 3.03
N ASP A 18 -12.22 3.03 4.20
CA ASP A 18 -11.23 1.97 4.46
C ASP A 18 -11.89 0.60 4.80
N GLU A 19 -13.22 0.52 4.98
CA GLU A 19 -13.90 -0.66 5.57
C GLU A 19 -13.78 -1.92 4.73
N ALA A 20 -13.72 -1.76 3.40
CA ALA A 20 -13.58 -2.85 2.44
C ALA A 20 -12.16 -3.01 1.90
N ALA A 21 -11.20 -2.24 2.42
CA ALA A 21 -9.83 -2.27 1.93
C ALA A 21 -9.07 -3.49 2.46
N GLU A 22 -8.19 -4.04 1.63
CA GLU A 22 -7.14 -4.96 2.07
C GLU A 22 -5.99 -4.17 2.67
N PHE A 23 -5.42 -4.65 3.77
CA PHE A 23 -4.34 -3.97 4.49
C PHE A 23 -3.06 -4.77 4.52
N PHE A 24 -1.95 -4.10 4.20
CA PHE A 24 -0.60 -4.58 4.48
C PHE A 24 0.03 -3.59 5.44
N ILE A 25 0.42 -4.07 6.63
CA ILE A 25 0.94 -3.21 7.69
C ILE A 25 2.29 -3.76 8.13
N LEU A 26 3.30 -2.89 8.19
CA LEU A 26 4.60 -3.26 8.75
C LEU A 26 4.43 -3.62 10.24
N PRO A 27 4.74 -4.86 10.66
CA PRO A 27 4.57 -5.28 12.04
C PRO A 27 5.47 -4.51 13.02
N TYR A 28 4.96 -4.30 14.24
CA TYR A 28 5.72 -3.98 15.47
C TYR A 28 6.43 -2.62 15.58
N GLU A 29 6.30 -1.70 14.62
CA GLU A 29 6.71 -0.31 14.84
C GLU A 29 5.53 0.64 14.64
N ARG A 30 5.13 1.27 15.74
CA ARG A 30 4.11 2.32 15.78
C ARG A 30 4.77 3.63 16.18
N LYS A 31 4.43 4.73 15.50
CA LYS A 31 4.98 6.05 15.84
C LYS A 31 4.16 6.72 16.94
N GLY A 32 4.84 7.11 18.01
CA GLY A 32 4.30 7.98 19.06
C GLY A 32 3.10 7.41 19.82
N TRP A 33 2.47 8.26 20.63
CA TRP A 33 1.30 7.96 21.47
C TRP A 33 0.05 7.49 20.68
N LEU A 34 -0.03 7.76 19.38
CA LEU A 34 -1.19 7.49 18.52
C LEU A 34 -1.22 6.06 17.96
N GLY A 35 -0.16 5.28 18.12
CA GLY A 35 -0.16 3.87 17.72
C GLY A 35 -0.29 3.65 16.20
N MET A 36 -0.01 4.66 15.37
CA MET A 36 -0.11 4.52 13.91
C MET A 36 1.07 3.71 13.36
N PRO A 37 0.83 2.79 12.41
CA PRO A 37 1.91 2.01 11.81
C PRO A 37 2.88 2.91 11.07
N ILE A 38 4.18 2.60 11.15
CA ILE A 38 5.22 3.36 10.43
C ILE A 38 5.17 3.17 8.91
N ALA A 39 4.51 2.10 8.43
CA ALA A 39 4.25 1.89 7.02
C ALA A 39 2.98 1.05 6.82
N ARG A 40 2.17 1.43 5.83
CA ARG A 40 0.90 0.79 5.50
C ARG A 40 0.62 0.91 4.01
N ILE A 41 0.14 -0.17 3.41
CA ILE A 41 -0.46 -0.18 2.07
C ILE A 41 -1.93 -0.60 2.22
N ARG A 42 -2.80 0.03 1.44
CA ARG A 42 -4.21 -0.32 1.32
C ARG A 42 -4.56 -0.58 -0.12
N LEU A 43 -5.35 -1.61 -0.39
CA LEU A 43 -5.92 -1.89 -1.71
C LEU A 43 -7.44 -1.94 -1.61
N LEU A 44 -8.14 -1.40 -2.61
CA LEU A 44 -9.60 -1.44 -2.67
C LEU A 44 -10.02 -1.88 -4.06
N HIS A 45 -10.86 -2.91 -4.13
CA HIS A 45 -11.47 -3.38 -5.37
C HIS A 45 -12.83 -2.73 -5.58
N LEU A 46 -12.97 -2.03 -6.70
CA LEU A 46 -14.18 -1.37 -7.18
C LEU A 46 -14.55 -1.93 -8.57
N PRO A 47 -15.78 -1.72 -9.06
CA PRO A 47 -16.16 -2.15 -10.41
C PRO A 47 -15.24 -1.64 -11.52
N GLU A 48 -14.65 -0.46 -11.34
CA GLU A 48 -13.73 0.19 -12.28
C GLU A 48 -12.30 -0.38 -12.21
N GLY A 49 -11.96 -1.14 -11.16
CA GLY A 49 -10.65 -1.76 -10.96
C GLY A 49 -10.12 -1.62 -9.54
N TRP A 50 -8.80 -1.72 -9.39
CA TRP A 50 -8.11 -1.66 -8.11
C TRP A 50 -7.54 -0.28 -7.83
N LEU A 51 -7.84 0.27 -6.66
CA LEU A 51 -7.14 1.43 -6.11
C LEU A 51 -6.07 0.98 -5.12
N GLN A 52 -4.99 1.77 -5.03
CA GLN A 52 -3.95 1.59 -4.03
C GLN A 52 -3.69 2.86 -3.24
N SER A 53 -3.28 2.69 -2.00
CA SER A 53 -2.77 3.74 -1.15
C SER A 53 -1.50 3.25 -0.45
N ALA A 54 -0.52 4.14 -0.31
CA ALA A 54 0.72 3.87 0.39
C ALA A 54 1.02 5.00 1.38
N GLU A 55 1.44 4.61 2.57
CA GLU A 55 1.84 5.51 3.65
C GLU A 55 3.12 4.98 4.28
N ALA A 56 4.08 5.86 4.56
CA ALA A 56 5.24 5.54 5.38
C ALA A 56 5.74 6.77 6.12
N MET A 57 6.34 6.56 7.29
CA MET A 57 6.89 7.62 8.11
C MET A 57 8.09 7.13 8.91
N THR A 58 9.04 8.04 9.10
CA THR A 58 10.17 7.86 10.00
C THR A 58 9.85 8.47 11.39
N PRO A 59 10.57 8.04 12.45
CA PRO A 59 10.42 8.61 13.78
C PRO A 59 10.72 10.12 13.82
N SER A 60 11.61 10.61 12.95
CA SER A 60 12.04 12.01 12.89
C SER A 60 10.98 12.99 12.37
N GLY A 61 9.83 12.51 11.88
CA GLY A 61 8.78 13.39 11.36
C GLY A 61 8.58 13.30 9.86
N SER A 62 9.59 12.85 9.10
CA SER A 62 9.48 12.72 7.65
C SER A 62 8.56 11.56 7.26
N GLY A 63 7.64 11.79 6.34
CA GLY A 63 6.71 10.77 5.89
C GLY A 63 5.94 11.18 4.64
N PHE A 64 5.21 10.23 4.07
CA PHE A 64 4.26 10.45 3.00
C PHE A 64 3.02 9.60 3.24
N GLY A 65 1.91 10.01 2.65
CA GLY A 65 0.66 9.26 2.71
C GLY A 65 -0.42 9.94 1.90
N TYR A 66 -1.33 9.13 1.37
CA TYR A 66 -2.53 9.58 0.70
C TYR A 66 -3.62 8.53 0.92
N GLY A 67 -4.88 8.95 1.01
CA GLY A 67 -6.02 8.03 1.10
C GLY A 67 -6.20 7.21 -0.18
N LEU A 68 -7.07 6.21 -0.13
CA LEU A 68 -7.55 5.52 -1.34
C LEU A 68 -8.30 6.52 -2.21
N CYS A 69 -7.67 7.02 -3.26
CA CYS A 69 -8.17 8.14 -4.05
C CYS A 69 -7.56 8.09 -5.44
N GLU A 70 -8.40 8.05 -6.47
CA GLU A 70 -7.98 7.94 -7.87
C GLU A 70 -6.86 8.94 -8.24
N ARG A 71 -7.02 10.21 -7.84
CA ARG A 71 -6.07 11.29 -8.10
C ARG A 71 -4.66 10.99 -7.57
N HIS A 72 -4.54 10.34 -6.42
CA HIS A 72 -3.24 10.08 -5.77
C HIS A 72 -2.72 8.66 -6.03
N SER A 73 -3.63 7.73 -6.32
CA SER A 73 -3.34 6.34 -6.69
C SER A 73 -2.78 6.21 -8.11
N GLY A 74 -2.94 7.23 -8.96
CA GLY A 74 -2.56 7.19 -10.37
C GLY A 74 -3.63 6.54 -11.25
N GLY A 75 -4.90 6.63 -10.85
CA GLY A 75 -6.01 5.92 -11.49
C GLY A 75 -6.30 4.54 -10.87
N PHE A 76 -7.24 3.85 -11.51
CA PHE A 76 -7.58 2.45 -11.25
C PHE A 76 -6.61 1.51 -11.99
N HIS A 77 -6.32 0.36 -11.39
CA HIS A 77 -5.41 -0.65 -11.93
C HIS A 77 -6.19 -1.92 -12.28
N ASP A 78 -5.83 -2.56 -13.39
CA ASP A 78 -6.54 -3.75 -13.90
C ASP A 78 -6.36 -5.00 -13.02
N GLY A 79 -5.43 -4.97 -12.05
CA GLY A 79 -5.12 -6.12 -11.20
C GLY A 79 -4.65 -5.73 -9.80
N ARG A 80 -5.00 -6.58 -8.83
CA ARG A 80 -4.60 -6.46 -7.43
C ARG A 80 -3.08 -6.40 -7.27
N GLU A 81 -2.38 -7.28 -7.99
CA GLU A 81 -0.93 -7.40 -7.95
C GLU A 81 -0.25 -6.16 -8.53
N VAL A 82 -0.82 -5.57 -9.60
CA VAL A 82 -0.34 -4.32 -10.20
C VAL A 82 -0.52 -3.15 -9.22
N ALA A 83 -1.69 -3.06 -8.59
CA ALA A 83 -1.98 -2.06 -7.57
C ALA A 83 -1.01 -2.18 -6.38
N LEU A 84 -0.73 -3.41 -5.94
CA LEU A 84 0.24 -3.70 -4.88
C LEU A 84 1.67 -3.32 -5.28
N GLU A 85 2.12 -3.71 -6.47
CA GLU A 85 3.47 -3.40 -6.96
C GLU A 85 3.73 -1.90 -7.01
N ILE A 86 2.76 -1.12 -7.51
CA ILE A 86 2.85 0.35 -7.54
C ILE A 86 2.94 0.93 -6.13
N ALA A 87 2.13 0.43 -5.19
CA ALA A 87 2.16 0.88 -3.80
C ALA A 87 3.50 0.54 -3.12
N VAL A 88 3.99 -0.68 -3.32
CA VAL A 88 5.28 -1.15 -2.82
C VAL A 88 6.41 -0.29 -3.38
N HIS A 89 6.45 -0.04 -4.68
CA HIS A 89 7.47 0.79 -5.30
C HIS A 89 7.53 2.20 -4.68
N ARG A 90 6.38 2.78 -4.32
CA ARG A 90 6.33 4.09 -3.64
C ARG A 90 6.92 4.03 -2.23
N VAL A 91 6.61 2.98 -1.47
CA VAL A 91 7.21 2.74 -0.15
C VAL A 91 8.72 2.54 -0.26
N GLU A 92 9.18 1.75 -1.23
CA GLU A 92 10.61 1.52 -1.46
C GLU A 92 11.34 2.81 -1.76
N ARG A 93 10.80 3.65 -2.66
CA ARG A 93 11.39 4.95 -3.02
C ARG A 93 11.49 5.89 -1.81
N PHE A 94 10.52 5.85 -0.91
CA PHE A 94 10.61 6.58 0.35
C PHE A 94 11.73 6.01 1.22
N ALA A 95 11.70 4.70 1.49
CA ALA A 95 12.65 4.04 2.38
C ALA A 95 14.11 4.18 1.92
N GLN A 96 14.36 4.13 0.61
CA GLN A 96 15.69 4.33 0.01
C GLN A 96 16.30 5.72 0.28
N ARG A 97 15.48 6.73 0.59
CA ARG A 97 15.95 8.08 0.97
C ARG A 97 16.34 8.17 2.44
N HIS A 98 16.11 7.11 3.22
CA HIS A 98 16.35 7.06 4.65
C HIS A 98 17.30 5.91 5.00
N ASP A 99 18.59 6.23 5.23
CA ASP A 99 19.59 5.23 5.65
C ASP A 99 19.63 5.02 7.18
N ASP A 100 18.51 5.24 7.84
CA ASP A 100 18.35 4.93 9.26
C ASP A 100 17.79 3.50 9.47
N ALA A 101 17.77 3.06 10.72
CA ALA A 101 17.30 1.72 11.07
C ALA A 101 15.83 1.48 10.67
N VAL A 102 14.99 2.53 10.67
CA VAL A 102 13.58 2.42 10.31
C VAL A 102 13.43 2.37 8.80
N GLY A 103 14.15 3.23 8.06
CA GLY A 103 14.20 3.17 6.59
C GLY A 103 14.60 1.79 6.08
N ARG A 104 15.63 1.16 6.66
CA ARG A 104 16.02 -0.21 6.32
C ARG A 104 14.94 -1.25 6.62
N LYS A 105 14.19 -1.11 7.72
CA LYS A 105 13.06 -2.00 8.07
C LYS A 105 11.90 -1.85 7.08
N ILE A 106 11.52 -0.61 6.75
CA ILE A 106 10.47 -0.32 5.77
C ILE A 106 10.86 -0.90 4.41
N LEU A 107 12.13 -0.74 3.99
CA LEU A 107 12.62 -1.29 2.73
C LEU A 107 12.57 -2.83 2.71
N ALA A 108 13.02 -3.48 3.78
CA ALA A 108 12.97 -4.94 3.88
C ALA A 108 11.53 -5.48 3.85
N TRP A 109 10.61 -4.80 4.53
CA TRP A 109 9.19 -5.11 4.51
C TRP A 109 8.58 -4.92 3.11
N ALA A 110 8.83 -3.78 2.46
CA ALA A 110 8.33 -3.53 1.11
C ALA A 110 8.78 -4.63 0.14
N ARG A 111 10.05 -5.05 0.22
CA ARG A 111 10.61 -6.13 -0.61
C ARG A 111 10.00 -7.51 -0.32
N SER A 112 9.60 -7.79 0.92
CA SER A 112 8.94 -9.07 1.24
C SER A 112 7.52 -9.16 0.64
N LEU A 113 6.87 -8.02 0.37
CA LEU A 113 5.60 -7.97 -0.34
C LEU A 113 5.78 -8.23 -1.85
N SER A 114 6.83 -7.69 -2.48
CA SER A 114 7.17 -7.96 -3.88
C SER A 114 7.55 -9.42 -4.15
N GLY A 115 8.07 -10.14 -3.14
CA GLY A 115 8.47 -11.54 -3.26
C GLY A 115 7.31 -12.54 -3.40
N HIS A 116 6.07 -12.14 -3.11
CA HIS A 116 4.90 -13.01 -3.25
C HIS A 116 4.36 -13.09 -4.69
N ALA A 117 4.94 -12.37 -5.65
CA ALA A 117 4.52 -12.34 -7.06
C ALA A 117 5.40 -13.16 -8.04
N ILE A 118 6.47 -13.81 -7.58
CA ILE A 118 7.41 -14.56 -8.46
C ILE A 118 7.38 -16.08 -8.19
N THR A 119 6.59 -16.58 -7.25
CA THR A 119 6.59 -18.01 -6.89
C THR A 119 5.53 -18.86 -7.61
N ASP A 120 4.68 -18.26 -8.47
CA ASP A 120 3.63 -19.00 -9.21
C ASP A 120 3.72 -18.86 -10.74
N ARG A 121 4.90 -18.49 -11.27
CA ARG A 121 5.27 -18.80 -12.65
C ARG A 121 6.22 -19.99 -12.67
N ARG A 122 5.72 -21.15 -12.27
CA ARG A 122 6.22 -22.39 -12.90
C ARG A 122 5.69 -22.41 -14.32
N ILE A 123 6.62 -22.15 -15.22
CA ILE A 123 6.58 -22.55 -16.63
C ILE A 123 6.10 -24.01 -16.67
N ALA A 124 4.90 -24.23 -17.17
CA ALA A 124 4.56 -25.50 -17.82
C ALA A 124 4.56 -25.20 -19.32
N ALA A 125 5.63 -25.67 -19.96
CA ALA A 125 5.71 -25.86 -21.40
C ALA A 125 4.81 -27.03 -21.82
#